data_AF-A0A7X9FMK6-F1
#
_entry.id   AF-A0A7X9FMK6-F1
#
_cell.length_a   1.000
_cell.length_b   1.000
_cell.length_c   1.000
_cell.angle_alpha   90.00
_cell.angle_beta   90.00
_cell.angle_gamma   90.00
#
_symmetry.space_group_name_H-M   'P 1'
#
loop_
_entity.id
_entity.type
_entity.pdbx_description
1 polymer ?
#
loop_
_entity_poly.entity_id
_entity_poly.type
_entity_poly.pdbx_seq_one_letter_code
_entity_poly.pdbx_strand_id
1 'polypeptide(L)'
;MKWPFVLMALTAGILIPVQAGINSLLGRAVGGAEAAAFVSFLVGTLVLGTYVLVFGISLPIGRTLAVSPWWYWTGGAFGAFFVA
;
A
#
# COMPACT_ATOMS: atom_id res chain seq x y z
N MET A 1 -15.25 14.89 19.40
CA MET A 1 -14.11 13.96 19.61
C MET A 1 -13.25 13.94 18.35
N LYS A 2 -12.16 14.72 18.29
CA LYS A 2 -11.29 14.86 17.08
C LYS A 2 -9.95 14.11 17.21
N TRP A 3 -9.61 13.66 18.40
CA TRP A 3 -8.33 13.04 18.73
C TRP A 3 -7.94 11.83 17.87
N PRO A 4 -8.85 10.90 17.49
CA PRO A 4 -8.50 9.80 16.60
C PRO A 4 -7.98 10.27 15.24
N PHE A 5 -8.60 11.32 14.67
CA PHE A 5 -8.17 11.91 13.40
C PHE A 5 -6.82 12.62 13.51
N VAL A 6 -6.57 13.28 14.64
CA VAL A 6 -5.27 13.93 14.91
C VAL A 6 -4.16 12.87 15.00
N LEU A 7 -4.41 11.76 15.71
CA LEU A 7 -3.44 10.65 15.80
C LEU A 7 -3.18 10.03 14.42
N MET A 8 -4.22 9.80 13.61
CA MET A 8 -4.07 9.33 12.23
C MET A 8 -3.24 10.30 11.36
N ALA A 9 -3.49 11.60 11.48
CA ALA A 9 -2.75 12.60 10.71
C ALA A 9 -1.26 12.63 11.11
N LEU A 10 -0.97 12.53 12.41
CA LEU A 10 0.41 12.46 12.91
C LEU A 10 1.13 11.20 12.45
N THR A 11 0.49 10.03 12.56
CA THR A 11 1.10 8.77 12.11
C THR A 11 1.32 8.79 10.60
N ALA A 12 0.33 9.20 9.80
CA ALA A 12 0.49 9.35 8.36
C ALA A 12 1.62 10.34 8.01
N GLY A 13 1.67 11.49 8.69
CA GLY A 13 2.69 12.51 8.49
C GLY A 13 4.12 12.05 8.81
N ILE A 14 4.29 11.11 9.74
CA ILE A 14 5.58 10.48 10.05
C ILE A 14 5.92 9.38 9.06
N LEU A 15 4.96 8.52 8.72
CA LEU A 15 5.21 7.31 7.94
C LEU A 15 5.53 7.60 6.46
N ILE A 16 4.92 8.62 5.86
CA ILE A 16 5.17 8.99 4.46
C ILE A 16 6.65 9.34 4.20
N PRO A 17 7.29 10.28 4.92
CA PRO A 17 8.71 10.59 4.69
C PRO A 17 9.64 9.43 5.05
N VAL A 18 9.29 8.63 6.07
CA VAL A 18 10.05 7.42 6.42
C VAL A 18 10.04 6.41 5.26
N GLN A 19 8.87 6.17 4.65
CA GLN A 19 8.75 5.29 3.49
C GLN A 19 9.57 5.80 2.31
N ALA A 20 9.55 7.10 2.04
CA ALA A 20 10.35 7.70 0.96
C ALA A 20 11.86 7.51 1.18
N GLY A 21 12.34 7.65 2.42
CA GLY A 21 13.73 7.38 2.79
C GLY A 21 14.12 5.91 2.61
N ILE A 22 13.25 4.99 3.06
CA ILE A 22 13.45 3.54 2.90
C ILE A 22 13.50 3.17 1.40
N ASN A 23 12.56 3.65 0.59
CA ASN A 23 12.54 3.37 -0.85
C ASN A 23 13.78 3.93 -1.56
N SER A 24 14.29 5.09 -1.13
CA SER A 24 15.52 5.67 -1.69
C SER A 24 16.74 4.80 -1.40
N LEU A 25 16.86 4.28 -0.17
CA LEU A 25 17.94 3.37 0.21
C LEU A 25 17.81 2.01 -0.50
N LEU A 26 16.59 1.48 -0.56
CA LEU A 26 16.30 0.24 -1.27
C LEU A 26 16.62 0.38 -2.75
N GLY A 27 16.25 1.49 -3.39
CA GLY A 27 16.53 1.75 -4.81
C GLY A 27 18.00 1.75 -5.14
N ARG A 28 18.85 2.27 -4.24
CA ARG A 28 20.31 2.15 -4.37
C ARG A 28 20.81 0.71 -4.29
N ALA A 29 20.15 -0.14 -3.49
CA ALA A 29 20.52 -1.54 -3.30
C ALA A 29 20.03 -2.45 -4.43
N VAL A 30 18.81 -2.22 -4.94
CA VAL A 30 18.17 -3.07 -5.97
C VAL A 30 18.32 -2.55 -7.40
N GLY A 31 19.00 -1.42 -7.59
CA GLY A 31 19.42 -0.91 -8.90
C GLY A 31 18.42 0.00 -9.60
N GLY A 32 17.46 0.60 -8.89
CA GLY A 32 16.50 1.54 -9.48
C GLY A 32 15.32 1.87 -8.54
N ALA A 33 14.66 2.99 -8.81
CA ALA A 33 13.48 3.43 -8.05
C ALA A 33 12.28 2.52 -8.33
N GLU A 34 12.15 2.04 -9.57
CA GLU A 34 11.09 1.16 -10.05
C GLU A 34 11.18 -0.22 -9.40
N ALA A 35 12.38 -0.78 -9.31
CA ALA A 35 12.63 -2.04 -8.63
C ALA A 35 12.37 -1.93 -7.12
N ALA A 36 12.74 -0.80 -6.49
CA ALA A 36 12.42 -0.57 -5.09
C ALA A 36 10.92 -0.41 -4.85
N ALA A 37 10.21 0.34 -5.71
CA ALA A 37 8.77 0.48 -5.65
C ALA A 37 8.09 -0.89 -5.74
N PHE A 38 8.48 -1.72 -6.71
CA PHE A 38 7.94 -3.08 -6.87
C PHE A 38 8.14 -3.94 -5.60
N VAL A 39 9.36 -3.97 -5.06
CA VAL A 39 9.68 -4.73 -3.84
C VAL A 39 8.86 -4.22 -2.65
N SER A 40 8.76 -2.90 -2.46
CA SER A 40 7.98 -2.29 -1.38
C SER A 40 6.49 -2.61 -1.49
N PHE A 41 5.91 -2.56 -2.70
CA PHE A 41 4.52 -2.95 -2.93
C PHE A 41 4.28 -4.44 -2.67
N LEU A 42 5.23 -5.30 -3.04
CA LEU A 42 5.14 -6.74 -2.77
C LEU A 42 5.15 -7.01 -1.25
N VAL A 43 6.09 -6.42 -0.52
CA VAL A 43 6.16 -6.56 0.95
C VAL A 43 4.88 -6.01 1.61
N GLY A 44 4.42 -4.83 1.20
CA GLY A 44 3.17 -4.25 1.71
C GLY A 44 1.95 -5.14 1.45
N THR A 45 1.87 -5.75 0.25
CA THR A 45 0.80 -6.69 -0.11
C THR A 45 0.85 -7.95 0.74
N LEU A 46 2.03 -8.50 1.01
CA LEU A 46 2.20 -9.67 1.88
C LEU A 46 1.80 -9.38 3.33
N VAL A 47 2.16 -8.19 3.86
CA VAL A 47 1.74 -7.75 5.19
C VAL A 47 0.22 -7.60 5.27
N LEU A 48 -0.40 -6.95 4.28
CA LEU A 48 -1.86 -6.81 4.22
C LEU A 48 -2.57 -8.16 4.05
N GLY A 49 -2.04 -9.05 3.22
CA GLY A 49 -2.56 -10.39 3.04
C GLY A 49 -2.52 -11.20 4.34
N THR A 50 -1.39 -11.13 5.06
CA THR A 50 -1.24 -11.77 6.37
C THR A 50 -2.24 -11.21 7.38
N TYR A 51 -2.43 -9.89 7.41
CA TYR A 51 -3.43 -9.25 8.25
C TYR A 51 -4.85 -9.76 7.95
N VAL A 52 -5.25 -9.79 6.68
CA VAL A 52 -6.55 -10.32 6.25
C VAL A 52 -6.76 -11.75 6.71
N LEU A 53 -5.73 -12.59 6.57
CA LEU A 53 -5.79 -14.01 6.97
C LEU A 53 -5.90 -14.17 8.50
N VAL A 54 -5.06 -13.46 9.26
CA VAL A 54 -5.02 -13.55 10.74
C VAL A 54 -6.35 -13.09 11.36
N PHE A 55 -6.96 -12.04 10.81
CA PHE A 55 -8.21 -11.49 11.31
C PHE A 55 -9.46 -12.08 10.65
N GLY A 56 -9.32 -13.06 9.75
CA GLY A 56 -10.45 -13.72 9.09
C GLY A 56 -11.32 -12.78 8.26
N ILE A 57 -10.72 -11.74 7.67
CA ILE A 57 -11.46 -10.74 6.89
C ILE A 57 -11.93 -11.38 5.57
N SER A 58 -13.25 -11.42 5.35
CA SER A 58 -13.81 -11.96 4.11
C SER A 58 -13.50 -11.06 2.92
N LEU A 59 -12.93 -11.66 1.86
CA LEU A 59 -12.68 -11.01 0.58
C LEU A 59 -13.64 -11.57 -0.48
N PRO A 60 -14.83 -10.98 -0.69
CA PRO A 60 -15.82 -11.47 -1.65
C PRO A 60 -15.46 -11.14 -3.10
N ILE A 61 -14.19 -11.33 -3.51
CA ILE A 61 -13.61 -10.87 -4.78
C ILE A 61 -14.45 -11.32 -5.98
N GLY A 62 -14.89 -12.58 -6.02
CA GLY A 62 -15.71 -13.09 -7.14
C GLY A 62 -17.03 -12.33 -7.30
N ARG A 63 -17.73 -12.05 -6.19
CA ARG A 63 -18.96 -11.24 -6.22
C ARG A 63 -18.64 -9.78 -6.56
N THR A 64 -17.60 -9.22 -5.97
CA THR A 64 -17.18 -7.83 -6.17
C THR A 64 -16.81 -7.57 -7.63
N LEU A 65 -16.10 -8.49 -8.30
CA LEU A 65 -15.76 -8.41 -9.72
C LEU A 65 -17.01 -8.36 -10.61
N ALA A 66 -18.06 -9.10 -10.26
CA ALA A 66 -19.29 -9.15 -11.05
C ALA A 66 -20.15 -7.88 -10.94
N VAL A 67 -20.04 -7.13 -9.85
CA VAL A 67 -20.94 -5.99 -9.55
C VAL A 67 -20.24 -4.63 -9.52
N SER A 68 -18.91 -4.59 -9.45
CA SER A 68 -18.17 -3.33 -9.30
C SER A 68 -17.66 -2.81 -10.65
N PRO A 69 -17.65 -1.48 -10.87
CA PRO A 69 -17.02 -0.90 -12.04
C PRO A 69 -15.55 -1.28 -12.18
N TRP A 70 -15.08 -1.50 -13.41
CA TRP A 70 -13.71 -1.94 -13.68
C TRP A 70 -12.63 -0.99 -13.13
N TRP A 71 -12.92 0.31 -13.04
CA TRP A 71 -11.98 1.31 -12.55
C TRP A 71 -11.70 1.20 -11.03
N TYR A 72 -12.50 0.47 -10.26
CA TYR A 72 -12.20 0.23 -8.83
C TYR A 72 -10.85 -0.48 -8.65
N TRP A 73 -10.47 -1.29 -9.64
CA TRP A 73 -9.27 -2.11 -9.61
C TRP A 73 -8.01 -1.37 -10.08
N THR A 74 -8.14 -0.13 -10.58
CA THR A 74 -6.99 0.66 -11.05
C THR A 74 -6.26 1.37 -9.91
N GLY A 75 -6.78 1.35 -8.68
CA GLY A 75 -6.17 2.00 -7.52
C GLY A 75 -4.72 1.55 -7.28
N GLY A 76 -4.43 0.26 -7.43
CA GLY A 76 -3.06 -0.27 -7.33
C GLY A 76 -2.12 0.29 -8.40
N ALA A 77 -2.62 0.50 -9.62
CA ALA A 77 -1.84 1.09 -10.71
C ALA A 77 -1.50 2.57 -10.45
N PHE A 78 -2.45 3.34 -9.93
CA PHE A 78 -2.18 4.72 -9.50
C PHE A 78 -1.14 4.75 -8.36
N GLY A 79 -1.26 3.84 -7.40
CA GLY A 79 -0.27 3.69 -6.32
C GLY A 79 1.13 3.41 -6.84
N ALA A 80 1.27 2.47 -7.78
CA ALA A 80 2.55 2.17 -8.42
C ALA A 80 3.13 3.39 -9.15
N PHE A 81 2.30 4.14 -9.89
CA PHE A 81 2.71 5.34 -10.62
C PHE A 81 3.13 6.51 -9.70
N PHE A 82 2.55 6.64 -8.50
CA PHE A 82 2.94 7.70 -7.56
C PHE A 82 4.28 7.42 -6.84
N VAL A 83 4.67 6.15 -6.76
CA VAL A 83 5.84 5.71 -5.97
C VAL A 83 7.07 5.44 -6.85
N ALA A 84 6.86 4.97 -8.09
CA ALA A 84 7.90 4.81 -9.10
C ALA A 84 8.25 6.15 -9.76
#